data_AF-A0A7J4PKE4-F1
#
_entry.id   AF-A0A7J4PKE4-F1
#
_cell.length_a   1.000
_cell.length_b   1.000
_cell.length_c   1.000
_cell.angle_alpha   90.00
_cell.angle_beta   90.00
_cell.angle_gamma   90.00
#
_symmetry.space_group_name_H-M   'P 1'
#
loop_
_entity.id
_entity.type
_entity.pdbx_description
1 polymer ?
#
loop_
_entity_poly.entity_id
_entity_poly.type
_entity_poly.pdbx_seq_one_letter_code
_entity_poly.pdbx_strand_id
1 'polypeptide(L)'
;MKKLGILVAAVLIAAMLFASGCAEEPPEEGVEEGAEEEVPEEEVVVEEEEVVVEEEEVVEEEVPEEGGEEIVVEEEVEEVIPEEAVGVEGEYSPDINPEDFVEGVDNSYFPLVPGTTFFYEGESDEGDPLRTEIYVTDETRVVMGVTTIVVRESEYEDDELEEETFDWYAQDIEGNVWYFGEDSNEYEDGEVVSTAGSWEAGVDGAFPGIIMPGDPQVGDAYYQEFYPGEAEDQAEVVSLNESVTVAYGSFEDCLKTREWNLLEPGQEENKYYAAGVGLLLEEEVKGGDERLELVEITTE
;
A
#
# COMPACT_ATOMS: atom_id res chain seq x y z
N MET A 1 -25.59 3.48 -0.59
CA MET A 1 -24.65 2.35 -0.53
C MET A 1 -23.37 2.95 -1.08
N LYS A 2 -22.39 3.12 -0.21
CA LYS A 2 -21.10 3.70 -0.56
C LYS A 2 -20.25 2.51 -1.02
N LYS A 3 -19.75 2.53 -2.25
CA LYS A 3 -18.64 1.64 -2.64
C LYS A 3 -17.45 2.06 -1.78
N LEU A 4 -16.89 1.11 -1.05
CA LEU A 4 -15.60 1.29 -0.37
C LEU A 4 -14.57 1.03 -1.48
N GLY A 5 -13.68 1.99 -1.73
CA GLY A 5 -12.76 1.94 -2.86
C GLY A 5 -11.81 0.74 -2.73
N ILE A 6 -11.62 0.08 -3.86
CA ILE A 6 -10.64 -0.97 -4.14
C ILE A 6 -9.26 -0.33 -4.05
N LEU A 7 -8.29 -1.01 -3.44
CA LEU A 7 -6.97 -0.47 -3.12
C LEU A 7 -5.93 -1.45 -3.65
N VAL A 8 -5.84 -1.56 -4.98
CA VAL A 8 -4.99 -2.57 -5.64
C VAL A 8 -3.95 -1.91 -6.52
N ALA A 9 -2.68 -2.16 -6.20
CA ALA A 9 -1.51 -2.06 -7.07
C ALA A 9 -0.92 -0.67 -7.41
N ALA A 10 0.38 -0.59 -7.08
CA ALA A 10 1.35 0.48 -7.34
C ALA A 10 0.95 1.93 -7.03
N VAL A 11 0.94 2.27 -5.74
CA VAL A 11 0.88 3.66 -5.25
C VAL A 11 -0.47 4.32 -5.52
N LEU A 12 -1.55 3.62 -5.17
CA LEU A 12 -2.88 4.21 -5.21
C LEU A 12 -3.07 5.16 -4.02
N ILE A 13 -2.82 6.44 -4.28
CA ILE A 13 -3.20 7.55 -3.41
C ILE A 13 -4.66 7.41 -3.04
N ALA A 14 -4.89 7.28 -1.73
CA ALA A 14 -6.19 7.34 -1.11
C ALA A 14 -6.94 8.65 -1.36
N ALA A 15 -7.64 8.77 -2.49
CA ALA A 15 -8.55 9.87 -2.75
C ALA A 15 -9.94 9.63 -2.07
N MET A 16 -10.00 9.50 -0.74
CA MET A 16 -11.28 9.60 -0.03
C MET A 16 -11.69 11.08 0.17
N LEU A 17 -12.55 11.55 -0.73
CA LEU A 17 -13.25 12.85 -0.69
C LEU A 17 -13.80 13.24 0.71
N PHE A 18 -13.26 14.32 1.28
CA PHE A 18 -13.86 15.09 2.37
C PHE A 18 -15.19 15.74 1.95
N ALA A 19 -16.32 15.19 2.41
CA ALA A 19 -17.59 15.91 2.40
C ALA A 19 -17.70 16.84 3.63
N SER A 20 -17.47 18.14 3.40
CA SER A 20 -17.73 19.23 4.34
C SER A 20 -19.15 19.18 4.92
N GLY A 21 -19.25 19.18 6.25
CA GLY A 21 -20.50 19.30 6.98
C GLY A 21 -21.17 20.67 6.86
N CYS A 22 -22.50 20.69 7.01
CA CYS A 22 -23.25 21.75 7.68
C CYS A 22 -24.69 21.27 8.05
N ALA A 23 -24.98 21.35 9.35
CA ALA A 23 -26.26 21.68 10.01
C ALA A 23 -27.34 20.58 10.27
N GLU A 24 -27.35 20.10 11.52
CA GLU A 24 -28.43 20.17 12.54
C GLU A 24 -29.92 19.93 12.15
N GLU A 25 -30.40 18.69 12.38
CA GLU A 25 -31.51 18.21 13.27
C GLU A 25 -32.98 18.81 13.29
N PRO A 26 -33.99 18.03 13.78
CA PRO A 26 -35.31 17.70 13.13
C PRO A 26 -36.55 18.34 13.88
N PRO A 27 -37.80 17.78 13.98
CA PRO A 27 -38.53 16.64 13.33
C PRO A 27 -40.00 16.95 12.90
N GLU A 28 -40.74 15.97 12.33
CA GLU A 28 -42.04 15.48 12.84
C GLU A 28 -42.74 14.36 12.01
N GLU A 29 -43.21 13.35 12.76
CA GLU A 29 -44.38 12.44 12.70
C GLU A 29 -44.99 11.88 11.38
N GLY A 30 -45.27 10.56 11.43
CA GLY A 30 -46.28 9.89 10.61
C GLY A 30 -46.31 8.36 10.76
N VAL A 31 -47.21 7.87 11.61
CA VAL A 31 -47.53 6.46 11.95
C VAL A 31 -48.25 5.72 10.82
N GLU A 32 -47.99 4.42 10.61
CA GLU A 32 -49.05 3.37 10.57
C GLU A 32 -48.53 1.91 10.64
N GLU A 33 -49.36 1.09 11.30
CA GLU A 33 -49.20 -0.32 11.71
C GLU A 33 -49.03 -1.34 10.56
N GLY A 34 -48.45 -2.51 10.88
CA GLY A 34 -48.60 -3.68 10.03
C GLY A 34 -47.94 -4.98 10.53
N ALA A 35 -48.63 -5.66 11.44
CA ALA A 35 -48.71 -7.11 11.63
C ALA A 35 -47.47 -7.94 12.04
N GLU A 36 -47.70 -8.63 13.15
CA GLU A 36 -46.94 -9.70 13.81
C GLU A 36 -46.92 -10.98 12.95
N GLU A 37 -45.78 -11.69 12.93
CA GLU A 37 -45.78 -13.15 12.90
C GLU A 37 -44.58 -13.68 13.68
N GLU A 38 -44.87 -14.31 14.82
CA GLU A 38 -43.90 -14.96 15.70
C GLU A 38 -43.49 -16.33 15.14
N VAL A 39 -42.19 -16.62 15.15
CA VAL A 39 -41.62 -17.94 14.90
C VAL A 39 -40.98 -18.42 16.21
N PRO A 40 -41.29 -19.62 16.72
CA PRO A 40 -40.73 -20.09 17.99
C PRO A 40 -39.29 -20.58 17.80
N GLU A 41 -38.39 -20.08 18.63
CA GLU A 41 -37.02 -20.59 18.78
C GLU A 41 -37.02 -21.90 19.58
N GLU A 42 -36.33 -22.91 19.05
CA GLU A 42 -36.08 -24.18 19.74
C GLU A 42 -34.95 -24.02 20.78
N GLU A 43 -35.19 -24.54 21.98
CA GLU A 43 -34.20 -24.67 23.04
C GLU A 43 -33.08 -25.64 22.61
N VAL A 44 -31.83 -25.17 22.61
CA VAL A 44 -30.66 -26.04 22.63
C VAL A 44 -29.85 -25.76 23.89
N VAL A 45 -29.86 -26.78 24.75
CA VAL A 45 -29.08 -26.92 25.97
C VAL A 45 -27.60 -27.05 25.58
N VAL A 46 -26.75 -26.18 26.13
CA VAL A 46 -25.29 -26.39 26.12
C VAL A 46 -24.87 -26.63 27.57
N GLU A 47 -24.35 -27.83 27.81
CA GLU A 47 -23.81 -28.24 29.11
C GLU A 47 -22.46 -27.55 29.34
N GLU A 48 -22.28 -27.03 30.55
CA GLU A 48 -21.02 -26.43 31.02
C GLU A 48 -19.98 -27.54 31.22
N GLU A 49 -18.86 -27.50 30.49
CA GLU A 49 -17.65 -28.25 30.85
C GLU A 49 -16.72 -27.34 31.66
N GLU A 50 -16.55 -27.70 32.94
CA GLU A 50 -15.54 -27.15 33.83
C GLU A 50 -14.15 -27.60 33.37
N VAL A 51 -13.27 -26.65 33.00
CA VAL A 51 -11.84 -26.90 32.88
C VAL A 51 -11.16 -26.44 34.15
N VAL A 52 -10.70 -27.42 34.92
CA VAL A 52 -9.80 -27.26 36.06
C VAL A 52 -8.41 -26.91 35.53
N VAL A 53 -7.89 -25.74 35.89
CA VAL A 53 -6.46 -25.43 35.73
C VAL A 53 -5.85 -25.37 37.13
N GLU A 54 -4.89 -26.26 37.36
CA GLU A 54 -4.13 -26.34 38.60
C GLU A 54 -3.21 -25.11 38.73
N GLU A 55 -3.26 -24.46 39.90
CA GLU A 55 -2.41 -23.34 40.26
C GLU A 55 -0.98 -23.85 40.54
N GLU A 56 0.01 -23.40 39.77
CA GLU A 56 1.42 -23.48 40.18
C GLU A 56 1.80 -22.23 40.98
N GLU A 57 2.21 -22.46 42.23
CA GLU A 57 2.75 -21.47 43.15
C GLU A 57 4.01 -20.81 42.58
N VAL A 58 4.02 -19.49 42.48
CA VAL A 58 5.25 -18.70 42.36
C VAL A 58 5.43 -17.89 43.63
N VAL A 59 6.58 -18.12 44.26
CA VAL A 59 7.04 -17.61 45.55
C VAL A 59 7.08 -16.09 45.55
N GLU A 60 6.41 -15.47 46.53
CA GLU A 60 6.51 -14.05 46.85
C GLU A 60 7.91 -13.72 47.42
N GLU A 61 8.68 -12.88 46.72
CA GLU A 61 9.69 -12.03 47.36
C GLU A 61 9.19 -10.59 47.40
N GLU A 62 8.93 -10.09 48.62
CA GLU A 62 8.61 -8.70 48.88
C GLU A 62 9.84 -7.79 48.73
N VAL A 63 9.71 -6.71 47.95
CA VAL A 63 10.61 -5.54 47.94
C VAL A 63 9.74 -4.27 47.88
N PRO A 64 10.05 -3.20 48.65
CA PRO A 64 9.02 -2.30 49.18
C PRO A 64 8.60 -1.18 48.23
N GLU A 65 7.42 -0.63 48.52
CA GLU A 65 6.89 0.60 47.94
C GLU A 65 7.86 1.78 48.07
N GLU A 66 8.23 2.37 46.94
CA GLU A 66 8.38 3.83 46.82
C GLU A 66 7.73 4.28 45.51
N GLY A 67 6.93 5.34 45.62
CA GLY A 67 6.13 5.87 44.53
C GLY A 67 6.95 6.35 43.34
N GLY A 68 6.41 6.09 42.15
CA GLY A 68 6.84 6.67 40.89
C GLY A 68 5.64 6.61 39.95
N GLU A 69 5.40 7.71 39.26
CA GLU A 69 4.30 7.89 38.31
C GLU A 69 4.33 6.78 37.24
N GLU A 70 3.15 6.28 36.90
CA GLU A 70 2.95 5.37 35.78
C GLU A 70 3.25 6.15 34.50
N ILE A 71 4.48 6.00 34.00
CA ILE A 71 4.88 6.47 32.67
C ILE A 71 4.39 5.40 31.70
N VAL A 72 3.29 5.70 31.02
CA VAL A 72 2.94 5.02 29.78
C VAL A 72 4.07 5.36 28.80
N VAL A 73 4.92 4.38 28.50
CA VAL A 73 5.87 4.51 27.41
C VAL A 73 5.06 4.15 26.16
N GLU A 74 4.53 5.17 25.50
CA GLU A 74 4.24 5.07 24.08
C GLU A 74 5.60 4.84 23.43
N GLU A 75 5.81 3.66 22.83
CA GLU A 75 6.94 3.49 21.91
C GLU A 75 6.66 4.39 20.72
N GLU A 76 7.25 5.59 20.74
CA GLU A 76 7.45 6.37 19.53
C GLU A 76 8.41 5.55 18.66
N VAL A 77 7.87 4.92 17.61
CA VAL A 77 8.67 4.34 16.54
C VAL A 77 9.37 5.53 15.89
N GLU A 78 10.67 5.68 16.11
CA GLU A 78 11.45 6.74 15.47
C GLU A 78 11.46 6.46 13.96
N GLU A 79 10.70 7.23 13.18
CA GLU A 79 10.65 7.11 11.72
C GLU A 79 12.06 7.36 11.15
N VAL A 80 12.69 6.31 10.65
CA VAL A 80 14.02 6.42 10.04
C VAL A 80 13.84 6.65 8.55
N ILE A 81 13.59 7.90 8.17
CA ILE A 81 13.62 8.33 6.78
C ILE A 81 15.08 8.22 6.27
N PRO A 82 15.35 7.77 5.03
CA PRO A 82 16.71 7.68 4.51
C PRO A 82 17.38 9.06 4.57
N GLU A 83 18.63 9.11 5.04
CA GLU A 83 19.36 10.38 5.29
C GLU A 83 19.42 11.28 4.04
N GLU A 84 19.38 10.69 2.84
CA GLU A 84 19.42 11.40 1.56
C GLU A 84 18.11 12.09 1.18
N ALA A 85 17.00 11.70 1.81
CA ALA A 85 15.68 12.26 1.53
C ALA A 85 15.23 13.35 2.52
N VAL A 86 16.01 13.58 3.59
CA VAL A 86 15.70 14.56 4.64
C VAL A 86 16.34 15.91 4.32
N GLY A 87 15.52 16.95 4.20
CA GLY A 87 15.97 18.32 4.03
C GLY A 87 16.68 18.88 5.28
N VAL A 88 17.35 20.02 5.13
CA VAL A 88 18.19 20.65 6.18
C VAL A 88 17.42 20.99 7.48
N GLU A 89 16.09 21.00 7.45
CA GLU A 89 15.22 21.29 8.61
C GLU A 89 14.50 20.04 9.17
N GLY A 90 14.77 18.83 8.67
CA GLY A 90 14.13 17.59 9.14
C GLY A 90 12.79 17.26 8.47
N GLU A 91 12.40 18.02 7.45
CA GLU A 91 11.22 17.75 6.60
C GLU A 91 11.65 16.93 5.37
N TYR A 92 10.81 15.98 4.93
CA TYR A 92 11.07 15.20 3.72
C TYR A 92 11.18 16.13 2.50
N SER A 93 12.38 16.17 1.89
CA SER A 93 12.69 17.05 0.77
C SER A 93 13.97 16.56 0.08
N PRO A 94 13.91 15.46 -0.69
CA PRO A 94 15.06 14.92 -1.40
C PRO A 94 15.64 15.93 -2.38
N ASP A 95 16.98 16.04 -2.43
CA ASP A 95 17.68 16.90 -3.40
C ASP A 95 17.87 16.16 -4.73
N ILE A 96 16.97 16.43 -5.69
CA ILE A 96 17.02 15.79 -7.00
C ILE A 96 18.02 16.52 -7.91
N ASN A 97 19.14 15.85 -8.19
CA ASN A 97 20.10 16.27 -9.20
C ASN A 97 19.99 15.38 -10.46
N PRO A 98 19.53 15.91 -11.61
CA PRO A 98 19.39 15.12 -12.83
C PRO A 98 20.67 14.46 -13.36
N GLU A 99 21.85 14.90 -12.94
CA GLU A 99 23.13 14.28 -13.34
C GLU A 99 23.41 12.96 -12.60
N ASP A 100 22.68 12.67 -11.53
CA ASP A 100 22.84 11.45 -10.72
C ASP A 100 21.90 10.31 -11.17
N PHE A 101 21.15 10.51 -12.26
CA PHE A 101 20.25 9.50 -12.83
C PHE A 101 20.84 8.80 -14.06
N VAL A 102 20.57 7.51 -14.18
CA VAL A 102 21.07 6.66 -15.26
C VAL A 102 20.00 6.38 -16.32
N GLU A 103 20.43 5.87 -17.48
CA GLU A 103 19.52 5.44 -18.53
C GLU A 103 19.02 4.01 -18.24
N GLY A 104 17.70 3.83 -18.19
CA GLY A 104 17.06 2.56 -17.86
C GLY A 104 16.97 2.29 -16.36
N VAL A 105 16.19 1.26 -16.01
CA VAL A 105 16.01 0.80 -14.63
C VAL A 105 16.33 -0.69 -14.58
N ASP A 106 17.51 -1.02 -14.04
CA ASP A 106 18.05 -2.37 -13.92
C ASP A 106 18.19 -2.85 -12.47
N ASN A 107 17.50 -2.17 -11.54
CA ASN A 107 17.38 -2.57 -10.14
C ASN A 107 16.99 -4.05 -10.02
N SER A 108 17.61 -4.75 -9.07
CA SER A 108 17.44 -6.21 -8.94
C SER A 108 16.01 -6.59 -8.58
N TYR A 109 15.29 -5.79 -7.79
CA TYR A 109 13.93 -6.06 -7.32
C TYR A 109 12.86 -5.24 -8.04
N PHE A 110 13.24 -4.32 -8.95
CA PHE A 110 12.29 -3.53 -9.75
C PHE A 110 12.82 -3.27 -11.17
N PRO A 111 13.12 -4.32 -11.97
CA PRO A 111 13.65 -4.15 -13.32
C PRO A 111 12.56 -3.70 -14.30
N LEU A 112 12.72 -2.53 -14.94
CA LEU A 112 11.78 -2.01 -15.93
C LEU A 112 12.37 -2.11 -17.33
N VAL A 113 12.21 -3.29 -17.95
CA VAL A 113 12.65 -3.54 -19.34
C VAL A 113 11.51 -3.22 -20.30
N PRO A 114 11.65 -2.22 -21.21
CA PRO A 114 10.63 -1.88 -22.20
C PRO A 114 10.11 -3.08 -22.98
N GLY A 115 8.80 -3.13 -23.20
CA GLY A 115 8.09 -4.22 -23.87
C GLY A 115 7.76 -5.40 -22.97
N THR A 116 8.04 -5.32 -21.66
CA THR A 116 7.66 -6.35 -20.67
C THR A 116 6.26 -6.05 -20.14
N THR A 117 5.40 -7.07 -20.08
CA THR A 117 4.11 -7.00 -19.38
C THR A 117 4.07 -8.02 -18.26
N PHE A 118 3.70 -7.58 -17.07
CA PHE A 118 3.40 -8.41 -15.90
C PHE A 118 1.89 -8.51 -15.74
N PHE A 119 1.40 -9.72 -15.50
CA PHE A 119 -0.02 -9.98 -15.26
C PHE A 119 -0.18 -10.50 -13.84
N TYR A 120 -1.07 -9.88 -13.10
CA TYR A 120 -1.43 -10.29 -11.75
C TYR A 120 -2.92 -10.60 -11.67
N GLU A 121 -3.27 -11.54 -10.78
CA GLU A 121 -4.66 -11.92 -10.50
C GLU A 121 -4.86 -12.04 -8.98
N GLY A 122 -6.07 -11.75 -8.53
CA GLY A 122 -6.41 -11.66 -7.11
C GLY A 122 -7.91 -11.72 -6.84
N GLU A 123 -8.27 -11.47 -5.59
CA GLU A 123 -9.66 -11.32 -5.14
C GLU A 123 -9.73 -10.10 -4.19
N SER A 124 -10.76 -9.28 -4.35
CA SER A 124 -11.05 -8.16 -3.43
C SER A 124 -11.62 -8.68 -2.10
N ASP A 125 -11.76 -7.80 -1.11
CA ASP A 125 -12.45 -8.09 0.16
C ASP A 125 -13.89 -8.61 -0.03
N GLU A 126 -14.57 -8.19 -1.10
CA GLU A 126 -15.93 -8.63 -1.43
C GLU A 126 -15.94 -9.98 -2.17
N GLY A 127 -14.77 -10.49 -2.55
CA GLY A 127 -14.55 -11.73 -3.28
C GLY A 127 -14.69 -11.58 -4.79
N ASP A 128 -14.63 -10.35 -5.29
CA ASP A 128 -14.69 -10.07 -6.72
C ASP A 128 -13.29 -10.29 -7.35
N PRO A 129 -13.21 -10.87 -8.56
CA PRO A 129 -11.95 -11.19 -9.18
C PRO A 129 -11.23 -9.90 -9.61
N LEU A 130 -9.97 -9.79 -9.19
CA LEU A 130 -9.08 -8.69 -9.53
C LEU A 130 -8.06 -9.14 -10.57
N ARG A 131 -7.69 -8.21 -11.45
CA ARG A 131 -6.63 -8.42 -12.44
C ARG A 131 -5.90 -7.10 -12.71
N THR A 132 -4.58 -7.17 -12.72
CA THR A 132 -3.73 -6.01 -13.00
C THR A 132 -2.76 -6.33 -14.13
N GLU A 133 -2.63 -5.40 -15.09
CA GLU A 133 -1.68 -5.48 -16.19
C GLU A 133 -0.66 -4.33 -16.10
N ILE A 134 0.59 -4.64 -15.76
CA ILE A 134 1.67 -3.64 -15.71
C ILE A 134 2.52 -3.77 -16.98
N TYR A 135 2.50 -2.75 -17.84
CA TYR A 135 3.26 -2.69 -19.08
C TYR A 135 4.36 -1.64 -19.03
N VAL A 136 5.61 -2.08 -19.17
CA VAL A 136 6.77 -1.19 -19.28
C VAL A 136 6.87 -0.67 -20.71
N THR A 137 6.62 0.61 -20.93
CA THR A 137 6.60 1.20 -22.27
C THR A 137 8.02 1.52 -22.80
N ASP A 138 8.13 1.93 -24.06
CA ASP A 138 9.33 2.59 -24.60
C ASP A 138 9.25 4.13 -24.55
N GLU A 139 8.24 4.67 -23.88
CA GLU A 139 8.02 6.10 -23.71
C GLU A 139 8.76 6.65 -22.49
N THR A 140 9.02 7.96 -22.53
CA THR A 140 9.69 8.67 -21.43
C THR A 140 9.02 10.01 -21.16
N ARG A 141 9.09 10.47 -19.91
CA ARG A 141 8.68 11.80 -19.49
C ARG A 141 9.87 12.51 -18.83
N VAL A 142 9.84 13.84 -18.81
CA VAL A 142 10.83 14.62 -18.04
C VAL A 142 10.12 15.27 -16.86
N VAL A 143 10.48 14.84 -15.65
CA VAL A 143 9.95 15.38 -14.38
C VAL A 143 11.14 15.88 -13.55
N MET A 144 11.04 17.11 -13.03
CA MET A 144 12.14 17.79 -12.32
C MET A 144 13.50 17.81 -13.07
N GLY A 145 13.49 17.63 -14.41
CA GLY A 145 14.69 17.57 -15.25
C GLY A 145 15.30 16.16 -15.40
N VAL A 146 14.80 15.17 -14.68
CA VAL A 146 15.15 13.75 -14.80
C VAL A 146 14.34 13.12 -15.94
N THR A 147 14.96 12.27 -16.75
CA THR A 147 14.22 11.47 -17.74
C THR A 147 13.71 10.20 -17.07
N THR A 148 12.40 10.05 -16.98
CA THR A 148 11.71 8.91 -16.39
C THR A 148 11.20 7.97 -17.47
N ILE A 149 11.19 6.66 -17.21
CA ILE A 149 10.46 5.68 -18.01
C ILE A 149 8.98 5.73 -17.62
N VAL A 150 8.11 5.61 -18.62
CA VAL A 150 6.67 5.50 -18.39
C VAL A 150 6.30 4.02 -18.26
N VAL A 151 5.71 3.66 -17.14
CA VAL A 151 5.02 2.36 -16.95
C VAL A 151 3.54 2.64 -17.05
N ARG A 152 2.78 1.75 -17.69
CA ARG A 152 1.33 1.85 -17.76
C ARG A 152 0.74 0.69 -16.98
N GLU A 153 -0.10 1.01 -16.02
CA GLU A 153 -0.83 0.03 -15.24
C GLU A 153 -2.32 0.12 -15.54
N SER A 154 -2.98 -1.03 -15.50
CA SER A 154 -4.40 -1.16 -15.82
C SER A 154 -5.03 -2.17 -14.88
N GLU A 155 -5.94 -1.70 -14.07
CA GLU A 155 -6.62 -2.46 -13.03
C GLU A 155 -8.03 -2.80 -13.44
N TYR A 156 -8.40 -4.05 -13.16
CA TYR A 156 -9.70 -4.58 -13.49
C TYR A 156 -10.32 -5.26 -12.27
N GLU A 157 -11.59 -4.97 -12.03
CA GLU A 157 -12.47 -5.74 -11.15
C GLU A 157 -13.58 -6.34 -12.01
N ASP A 158 -13.87 -7.64 -11.87
CA ASP A 158 -14.98 -8.28 -12.58
C ASP A 158 -14.93 -8.15 -14.13
N ASP A 159 -13.70 -8.12 -14.68
CA ASP A 159 -13.36 -7.86 -16.09
C ASP A 159 -13.72 -6.43 -16.60
N GLU A 160 -14.10 -5.52 -15.71
CA GLU A 160 -14.33 -4.09 -16.00
C GLU A 160 -13.06 -3.28 -15.66
N LEU A 161 -12.67 -2.32 -16.51
CA LEU A 161 -11.52 -1.45 -16.25
C LEU A 161 -11.95 -0.42 -15.20
N GLU A 162 -11.28 -0.43 -14.05
CA GLU A 162 -11.55 0.52 -12.96
C GLU A 162 -10.54 1.67 -12.98
N GLU A 163 -9.27 1.42 -13.30
CA GLU A 163 -8.23 2.45 -13.38
C GLU A 163 -7.18 2.18 -14.46
N GLU A 164 -6.66 3.24 -15.07
CA GLU A 164 -5.44 3.22 -15.89
C GLU A 164 -4.51 4.36 -15.46
N THR A 165 -3.30 4.01 -15.04
CA THR A 165 -2.25 4.95 -14.61
C THR A 165 -1.05 4.93 -15.56
N PHE A 166 -0.31 6.04 -15.57
CA PHE A 166 0.94 6.20 -16.30
C PHE A 166 2.03 6.71 -15.35
N ASP A 167 2.73 5.78 -14.72
CA ASP A 167 3.73 6.01 -13.68
C ASP A 167 5.10 6.39 -14.24
N TRP A 168 5.80 7.26 -13.52
CA TRP A 168 7.10 7.79 -13.95
C TRP A 168 8.21 7.37 -13.00
N TYR A 169 9.05 6.45 -13.46
CA TYR A 169 10.18 5.95 -12.66
C TYR A 169 11.53 6.36 -13.24
N ALA A 170 12.54 6.55 -12.38
CA ALA A 170 13.93 6.68 -12.82
C ALA A 170 14.88 6.06 -11.79
N GLN A 171 16.00 5.54 -12.27
CA GLN A 171 17.03 4.96 -11.40
C GLN A 171 18.20 5.92 -11.23
N ASP A 172 18.69 6.07 -10.01
CA ASP A 172 19.91 6.82 -9.71
C ASP A 172 21.19 5.96 -9.87
N ILE A 173 22.35 6.60 -9.70
CA ILE A 173 23.67 5.94 -9.76
C ILE A 173 23.95 5.00 -8.58
N GLU A 174 23.16 5.07 -7.52
CA GLU A 174 23.24 4.17 -6.35
C GLU A 174 22.33 2.96 -6.50
N GLY A 175 21.46 2.98 -7.52
CA GLY A 175 20.56 1.89 -7.89
C GLY A 175 19.17 2.03 -7.30
N ASN A 176 18.87 3.13 -6.58
CA ASN A 176 17.51 3.36 -6.09
C ASN A 176 16.60 3.68 -7.28
N VAL A 177 15.41 3.09 -7.27
CA VAL A 177 14.36 3.44 -8.22
C VAL A 177 13.45 4.44 -7.54
N TRP A 178 13.33 5.61 -8.16
CA TRP A 178 12.54 6.73 -7.70
C TRP A 178 11.20 6.78 -8.43
N TYR A 179 10.14 7.12 -7.70
CA TYR A 179 8.81 7.37 -8.23
C TYR A 179 8.54 8.88 -8.28
N PHE A 180 8.31 9.40 -9.49
CA PHE A 180 8.16 10.84 -9.78
C PHE A 180 6.71 11.30 -9.97
N GLY A 181 5.75 10.39 -9.83
CA GLY A 181 4.33 10.63 -9.97
C GLY A 181 3.69 9.91 -11.16
N GLU A 182 2.42 10.24 -11.38
CA GLU A 182 1.49 9.53 -12.26
C GLU A 182 0.49 10.47 -12.94
N ASP A 183 -0.04 9.97 -14.06
CA ASP A 183 -1.30 10.43 -14.65
C ASP A 183 -2.32 9.29 -14.51
N SER A 184 -3.22 9.42 -13.54
CA SER A 184 -4.25 8.43 -13.19
C SER A 184 -5.61 8.79 -13.80
N ASN A 185 -6.34 7.78 -14.28
CA ASN A 185 -7.71 7.89 -14.76
C ASN A 185 -8.57 6.78 -14.15
N GLU A 186 -9.54 7.14 -13.31
CA GLU A 186 -10.56 6.22 -12.81
C GLU A 186 -11.73 6.15 -13.80
N TYR A 187 -12.30 4.96 -13.98
CA TYR A 187 -13.35 4.66 -14.94
C TYR A 187 -14.63 4.19 -14.26
N GLU A 188 -15.78 4.62 -14.78
CA GLU A 188 -17.08 3.96 -14.54
C GLU A 188 -17.80 3.80 -15.88
N ASP A 189 -18.37 2.62 -16.15
CA ASP A 189 -19.06 2.32 -17.42
C ASP A 189 -18.20 2.60 -18.68
N GLY A 190 -16.87 2.51 -18.55
CA GLY A 190 -15.90 2.78 -19.61
C GLY A 190 -15.68 4.26 -19.95
N GLU A 191 -16.14 5.18 -19.10
CA GLU A 191 -15.86 6.62 -19.19
C GLU A 191 -14.99 7.06 -18.01
N VAL A 192 -13.99 7.93 -18.27
CA VAL A 192 -13.18 8.52 -17.20
C VAL A 192 -14.06 9.41 -16.33
N VAL A 193 -14.15 9.09 -15.04
CA VAL A 193 -14.94 9.84 -14.05
C VAL A 193 -14.09 10.69 -13.12
N SER A 194 -12.82 10.32 -12.93
CA SER A 194 -11.89 11.01 -12.05
C SER A 194 -10.45 10.90 -12.57
N THR A 195 -9.64 11.85 -12.13
CA THR A 195 -8.19 11.95 -12.35
C THR A 195 -7.52 12.40 -11.06
N ALA A 196 -8.14 12.10 -9.91
CA ALA A 196 -7.77 12.68 -8.63
C ALA A 196 -6.46 12.09 -8.09
N GLY A 197 -6.12 10.85 -8.46
CA GLY A 197 -4.82 10.23 -8.15
C GLY A 197 -3.62 10.92 -8.81
N SER A 198 -3.83 11.65 -9.92
CA SER A 198 -2.73 12.26 -10.67
C SER A 198 -1.91 13.26 -9.85
N TRP A 199 -0.58 13.07 -9.82
CA TRP A 199 0.36 13.99 -9.19
C TRP A 199 1.71 14.02 -9.91
N GLU A 200 2.49 15.09 -9.70
CA GLU A 200 3.82 15.22 -10.29
C GLU A 200 4.80 15.80 -9.28
N ALA A 201 5.94 15.11 -9.08
CA ALA A 201 7.02 15.58 -8.23
C ALA A 201 7.48 17.01 -8.61
N GLY A 202 7.60 17.87 -7.60
CA GLY A 202 7.94 19.29 -7.76
C GLY A 202 6.76 20.20 -8.10
N VAL A 203 5.54 19.67 -8.17
CA VAL A 203 4.29 20.42 -8.32
C VAL A 203 3.52 20.40 -7.00
N ASP A 204 2.92 21.53 -6.62
CA ASP A 204 2.03 21.69 -5.45
C ASP A 204 2.54 21.19 -4.08
N GLY A 205 3.85 20.96 -3.96
CA GLY A 205 4.50 20.50 -2.74
C GLY A 205 4.77 18.99 -2.69
N ALA A 206 4.43 18.25 -3.75
CA ALA A 206 4.75 16.85 -3.88
C ALA A 206 6.25 16.63 -4.12
N PHE A 207 6.79 15.60 -3.49
CA PHE A 207 8.17 15.15 -3.63
C PHE A 207 8.19 13.69 -4.11
N PRO A 208 9.18 13.31 -4.94
CA PRO A 208 9.34 11.92 -5.34
C PRO A 208 9.80 11.08 -4.15
N GLY A 209 9.50 9.78 -4.17
CA GLY A 209 10.02 8.81 -3.22
C GLY A 209 10.82 7.70 -3.88
N ILE A 210 11.37 6.81 -3.07
CA ILE A 210 12.06 5.61 -3.53
C ILE A 210 11.02 4.49 -3.56
N ILE A 211 10.67 3.98 -4.74
CA ILE A 211 9.79 2.80 -4.84
C ILE A 211 10.56 1.52 -4.50
N MET A 212 11.87 1.48 -4.80
CA MET A 212 12.73 0.33 -4.50
C MET A 212 14.17 0.76 -4.24
N PRO A 213 14.76 0.48 -3.06
CA PRO A 213 16.16 0.76 -2.77
C PRO A 213 17.13 -0.03 -3.67
N GLY A 214 18.31 0.53 -3.92
CA GLY A 214 19.38 -0.10 -4.71
C GLY A 214 20.09 -1.25 -3.98
N ASP A 215 20.23 -1.16 -2.66
CA ASP A 215 20.85 -2.15 -1.79
C ASP A 215 20.02 -2.33 -0.50
N PRO A 216 18.81 -2.90 -0.59
CA PRO A 216 17.87 -2.95 0.53
C PRO A 216 18.41 -3.75 1.71
N GLN A 217 18.34 -3.16 2.90
CA GLN A 217 18.67 -3.79 4.18
C GLN A 217 17.42 -3.90 5.05
N VAL A 218 17.33 -4.96 5.86
CA VAL A 218 16.23 -5.10 6.83
C VAL A 218 16.23 -3.92 7.80
N GLY A 219 15.08 -3.26 7.93
CA GLY A 219 14.86 -2.07 8.74
C GLY A 219 15.07 -0.75 8.00
N ASP A 220 15.44 -0.76 6.71
CA ASP A 220 15.39 0.44 5.88
C ASP A 220 13.92 0.84 5.72
N ALA A 221 13.58 2.06 6.18
CA ALA A 221 12.29 2.68 5.96
C ALA A 221 12.45 3.87 5.01
N TYR A 222 11.45 4.12 4.16
CA TYR A 222 11.52 5.16 3.12
C TYR A 222 10.12 5.58 2.66
N TYR A 223 10.01 6.82 2.19
CA TYR A 223 8.82 7.26 1.45
C TYR A 223 8.88 6.72 0.02
N GLN A 224 7.76 6.18 -0.45
CA GLN A 224 7.55 5.84 -1.86
C GLN A 224 7.01 7.05 -2.63
N GLU A 225 6.28 7.92 -1.93
CA GLU A 225 5.87 9.24 -2.38
C GLU A 225 5.57 10.15 -1.18
N PHE A 226 5.54 11.46 -1.41
CA PHE A 226 5.19 12.39 -0.37
C PHE A 226 4.51 13.63 -0.96
N TYR A 227 3.20 13.70 -0.78
CA TYR A 227 2.34 14.83 -1.09
C TYR A 227 1.52 15.19 0.16
N PRO A 228 1.96 16.21 0.93
CA PRO A 228 1.39 16.53 2.24
C PRO A 228 -0.15 16.61 2.27
N GLY A 229 -0.77 15.73 3.06
CA GLY A 229 -2.23 15.69 3.24
C GLY A 229 -3.03 15.12 2.07
N GLU A 230 -2.37 14.69 0.99
CA GLU A 230 -2.98 13.98 -0.13
C GLU A 230 -2.47 12.53 -0.16
N ALA A 231 -1.16 12.31 -0.02
CA ALA A 231 -0.56 10.98 0.02
C ALA A 231 0.82 10.95 0.68
N GLU A 232 1.05 10.00 1.58
CA GLU A 232 2.29 9.93 2.37
C GLU A 232 2.74 8.47 2.53
N ASP A 233 2.84 7.77 1.39
CA ASP A 233 3.14 6.35 1.33
C ASP A 233 4.58 6.04 1.72
N GLN A 234 4.72 5.05 2.58
CA GLN A 234 5.99 4.60 3.13
C GLN A 234 6.10 3.09 3.06
N ALA A 235 7.34 2.62 2.94
CA ALA A 235 7.67 1.22 3.02
C ALA A 235 8.84 0.98 3.98
N GLU A 236 8.86 -0.21 4.58
CA GLU A 236 9.95 -0.75 5.39
C GLU A 236 10.37 -2.10 4.82
N VAL A 237 11.67 -2.31 4.62
CA VAL A 237 12.20 -3.64 4.30
C VAL A 237 12.14 -4.52 5.54
N VAL A 238 11.25 -5.51 5.54
CA VAL A 238 11.03 -6.41 6.68
C VAL A 238 11.88 -7.67 6.59
N SER A 239 12.13 -8.18 5.38
CA SER A 239 12.86 -9.43 5.17
C SER A 239 13.54 -9.47 3.80
N LEU A 240 14.59 -10.28 3.69
CA LEU A 240 15.36 -10.53 2.47
C LEU A 240 15.53 -12.03 2.18
N ASN A 241 14.82 -12.88 2.92
CA ASN A 241 14.98 -14.33 2.85
C ASN A 241 13.65 -15.09 2.86
N GLU A 242 12.57 -14.46 2.38
CA GLU A 242 11.28 -15.12 2.27
C GLU A 242 11.29 -16.18 1.16
N SER A 243 10.45 -17.21 1.35
CA SER A 243 10.12 -18.20 0.33
C SER A 243 8.70 -17.94 -0.14
N VAL A 244 8.53 -17.57 -1.41
CA VAL A 244 7.24 -17.16 -1.97
C VAL A 244 6.83 -18.11 -3.09
N THR A 245 5.56 -18.53 -3.11
CA THR A 245 4.99 -19.32 -4.21
C THR A 245 3.72 -18.67 -4.69
N VAL A 246 3.69 -18.37 -5.98
CA VAL A 246 2.56 -17.80 -6.72
C VAL A 246 2.32 -18.64 -7.98
N ALA A 247 1.25 -18.36 -8.73
CA ALA A 247 0.96 -19.07 -9.97
C ALA A 247 2.14 -19.06 -10.97
N TYR A 248 2.88 -17.95 -11.07
CA TYR A 248 4.06 -17.84 -11.94
C TYR A 248 5.21 -18.78 -11.55
N GLY A 249 5.38 -19.07 -10.26
CA GLY A 249 6.44 -19.95 -9.78
C GLY A 249 6.74 -19.89 -8.28
N SER A 250 7.79 -20.61 -7.88
CA SER A 250 8.32 -20.59 -6.50
C SER A 250 9.70 -19.94 -6.48
N PHE A 251 9.90 -19.06 -5.50
CA PHE A 251 11.08 -18.22 -5.33
C PHE A 251 11.59 -18.32 -3.90
N GLU A 252 12.89 -18.11 -3.74
CA GLU A 252 13.62 -18.11 -2.47
C GLU A 252 14.46 -16.83 -2.43
N ASP A 253 14.93 -16.44 -1.25
CA ASP A 253 15.68 -15.20 -1.04
C ASP A 253 14.89 -13.95 -1.50
N CYS A 254 13.57 -13.98 -1.30
CA CYS A 254 12.67 -12.89 -1.67
C CYS A 254 12.77 -11.74 -0.66
N LEU A 255 12.72 -10.52 -1.20
CA LEU A 255 12.54 -9.30 -0.42
C LEU A 255 11.07 -9.18 -0.01
N LYS A 256 10.84 -8.75 1.22
CA LYS A 256 9.51 -8.40 1.74
C LYS A 256 9.54 -6.96 2.24
N THR A 257 8.62 -6.14 1.76
CA THR A 257 8.31 -4.83 2.35
C THR A 257 7.03 -4.94 3.18
N ARG A 258 6.90 -4.01 4.14
CA ARG A 258 5.63 -3.61 4.74
C ARG A 258 5.37 -2.19 4.29
N GLU A 259 4.18 -1.89 3.83
CA GLU A 259 3.83 -0.58 3.26
C GLU A 259 2.60 0.00 3.98
N TRP A 260 2.59 1.31 4.18
CA TRP A 260 1.52 2.03 4.89
C TRP A 260 1.45 3.50 4.46
N ASN A 261 0.29 4.12 4.69
CA ASN A 261 0.09 5.55 4.53
C ASN A 261 -0.29 6.17 5.89
N LEU A 262 0.37 7.27 6.28
CA LEU A 262 0.07 7.98 7.54
C LEU A 262 -1.33 8.58 7.58
N LEU A 263 -1.90 8.89 6.42
CA LEU A 263 -3.26 9.39 6.26
C LEU A 263 -4.31 8.28 6.44
N GLU A 264 -3.88 7.02 6.35
CA GLU A 264 -4.72 5.83 6.43
C GLU A 264 -4.19 4.79 7.43
N PRO A 265 -4.14 5.12 8.74
CA PRO A 265 -3.52 4.26 9.76
C PRO A 265 -4.21 2.90 9.98
N GLY A 266 -5.34 2.67 9.30
CA GLY A 266 -6.07 1.41 9.31
C GLY A 266 -5.62 0.41 8.25
N GLN A 267 -4.78 0.85 7.29
CA GLN A 267 -4.40 0.08 6.11
C GLN A 267 -2.91 -0.20 6.12
N GLU A 268 -2.54 -1.46 5.96
CA GLU A 268 -1.15 -1.91 5.83
C GLU A 268 -1.09 -3.15 4.95
N GLU A 269 -0.10 -3.19 4.08
CA GLU A 269 0.14 -4.32 3.18
C GLU A 269 1.58 -4.85 3.29
N ASN A 270 1.79 -6.05 2.77
CA ASN A 270 3.13 -6.55 2.50
C ASN A 270 3.29 -6.84 1.01
N LYS A 271 4.42 -6.43 0.45
CA LYS A 271 4.80 -6.79 -0.91
C LYS A 271 6.03 -7.67 -0.91
N TYR A 272 6.07 -8.60 -1.87
CA TYR A 272 7.15 -9.57 -1.98
C TYR A 272 7.78 -9.52 -3.37
N TYR A 273 9.11 -9.45 -3.42
CA TYR A 273 9.85 -9.27 -4.66
C TYR A 273 10.92 -10.34 -4.82
N ALA A 274 11.14 -10.79 -6.06
CA ALA A 274 12.26 -11.65 -6.41
C ALA A 274 13.26 -10.94 -7.32
N ALA A 275 14.54 -11.17 -7.04
CA ALA A 275 15.62 -10.62 -7.83
C ALA A 275 15.54 -11.07 -9.30
N GLY A 276 15.59 -10.11 -10.22
CA GLY A 276 15.48 -10.32 -11.67
C GLY A 276 14.05 -10.56 -12.17
N VAL A 277 13.06 -10.53 -11.29
CA VAL A 277 11.63 -10.66 -11.66
C VAL A 277 10.89 -9.37 -11.34
N GLY A 278 10.99 -8.88 -10.11
CA GLY A 278 10.15 -7.79 -9.64
C GLY A 278 9.15 -8.27 -8.58
N LEU A 279 8.02 -7.56 -8.49
CA LEU A 279 6.91 -7.90 -7.62
C LEU A 279 6.35 -9.29 -7.95
N LEU A 280 6.08 -10.06 -6.90
CA LEU A 280 5.49 -11.39 -6.98
C LEU A 280 4.10 -11.43 -6.37
N LEU A 281 3.91 -10.72 -5.26
CA LEU A 281 2.75 -10.87 -4.39
C LEU A 281 2.56 -9.59 -3.59
N GLU A 282 1.32 -9.16 -3.49
CA GLU A 282 0.82 -8.12 -2.58
C GLU A 282 -0.27 -8.75 -1.71
N GLU A 283 -0.22 -8.48 -0.40
CA GLU A 283 -1.18 -9.01 0.58
C GLU A 283 -1.49 -7.92 1.60
N GLU A 284 -2.76 -7.54 1.68
CA GLU A 284 -3.22 -6.69 2.76
C GLU A 284 -3.15 -7.47 4.09
N VAL A 285 -2.57 -6.83 5.11
CA VAL A 285 -2.42 -7.44 6.45
C VAL A 285 -3.18 -6.70 7.53
N LYS A 286 -3.79 -5.56 7.18
CA LYS A 286 -4.64 -4.77 8.04
C LYS A 286 -5.47 -3.84 7.15
N GLY A 287 -6.79 -3.85 7.34
CA GLY A 287 -7.74 -3.00 6.58
C GLY A 287 -8.71 -3.85 5.76
N GLY A 288 -8.22 -4.96 5.22
CA GLY A 288 -8.93 -5.94 4.41
C GLY A 288 -8.22 -7.30 4.37
N ASP A 289 -8.55 -8.10 3.35
CA ASP A 289 -7.97 -9.40 3.04
C ASP A 289 -7.61 -9.57 1.56
N GLU A 290 -7.53 -8.46 0.84
CA GLU A 290 -7.11 -8.40 -0.55
C GLU A 290 -5.73 -9.02 -0.78
N ARG A 291 -5.62 -9.72 -1.91
CA ARG A 291 -4.39 -10.38 -2.33
C ARG A 291 -4.27 -10.40 -3.85
N LEU A 292 -3.11 -9.99 -4.34
CA LEU A 292 -2.79 -9.96 -5.77
C LEU A 292 -1.47 -10.70 -6.03
N GLU A 293 -1.45 -11.67 -6.94
CA GLU A 293 -0.26 -12.46 -7.24
C GLU A 293 0.12 -12.48 -8.72
N LEU A 294 1.43 -12.56 -9.00
CA LEU A 294 1.97 -12.67 -10.34
C LEU A 294 1.60 -14.02 -10.96
N VAL A 295 0.94 -13.98 -12.12
CA VAL A 295 0.52 -15.17 -12.87
C VAL A 295 1.30 -15.37 -14.16
N GLU A 296 1.69 -14.29 -14.85
CA GLU A 296 2.36 -14.38 -16.16
C GLU A 296 3.28 -13.17 -16.39
N ILE A 297 4.37 -13.40 -17.15
CA ILE A 297 5.21 -12.33 -17.71
C ILE A 297 5.35 -12.59 -19.21
N THR A 298 5.16 -11.54 -20.01
CA THR A 298 5.40 -11.58 -21.47
C THR A 298 6.36 -10.48 -21.91
N THR A 299 6.93 -10.64 -23.10
CA THR A 299 7.83 -9.64 -23.72
C THR A 299 7.61 -9.62 -25.23
N GLU A 300 7.57 -8.42 -25.83
CA GLU A 300 7.35 -8.20 -27.28
C GLU A 300 8.54 -8.52 -28.19
#